data_AF-F4HYK1-F1
#
_entry.id   AF-F4HYK1-F1
#
_cell.length_a   1.000
_cell.length_b   1.000
_cell.length_c   1.000
_cell.angle_alpha   90.00
_cell.angle_beta   90.00
_cell.angle_gamma   90.00
#
_symmetry.space_group_name_H-M   'P 1'
#
loop_
_entity.id
_entity.type
_entity.pdbx_description
1 polymer ?
#
loop_
_entity_poly.entity_id
_entity_poly.type
_entity_poly.pdbx_seq_one_letter_code
_entity_poly.pdbx_strand_id
1 'polypeptide(L)'
;MFQAKRRKTYRQEIISNYQPRFKGLYKLDPKLFLLPSFRKAISENTEESFRRIISEPFPGVFVFKMFQPDFSEKLLLEVENFRKWANETNFTIRRPDNTSKYGVVLDDFGLDIMLKQLMDDFIFPICKVFFPEVCGTMFDSHYGFFIENGEDRDADVGFHVEDSDITLNVCLSKQGEGGEILFAGARCNKHMDIDPKPEEYFDYCHIPGQAILHRGCHVHGARATASGRRANMILWCQNSLFREMQTYEPEFSDWCGQCVHEEKENKSQILAVKRKEMFRIESEAEPPRKK
;
A
#
# COMPACT_ATOMS: atom_id res chain seq x y z
N MET A 1 -22.04 -3.83 16.91
CA MET A 1 -22.03 -3.21 18.26
C MET A 1 -21.18 -3.98 19.29
N PHE A 2 -21.32 -5.31 19.42
CA PHE A 2 -20.57 -6.11 20.41
C PHE A 2 -19.05 -6.16 20.17
N GLN A 3 -18.61 -6.33 18.92
CA GLN A 3 -17.18 -6.36 18.57
C GLN A 3 -16.48 -5.01 18.83
N ALA A 4 -17.12 -3.88 18.50
CA ALA A 4 -16.58 -2.54 18.78
C ALA A 4 -16.41 -2.29 20.28
N LYS A 5 -17.38 -2.72 21.11
CA LYS A 5 -17.28 -2.64 22.57
C LYS A 5 -16.12 -3.48 23.09
N ARG A 6 -15.95 -4.71 22.61
CA ARG A 6 -14.81 -5.58 22.97
C ARG A 6 -13.47 -4.96 22.58
N ARG A 7 -13.36 -4.36 21.39
CA ARG A 7 -12.15 -3.65 20.94
C ARG A 7 -11.82 -2.47 21.86
N LYS A 8 -12.83 -1.69 22.24
CA LYS A 8 -12.65 -0.57 23.17
C LYS A 8 -12.14 -1.04 24.53
N THR A 9 -12.75 -2.08 25.10
CA THR A 9 -12.31 -2.65 26.39
C THR A 9 -10.88 -3.19 26.30
N TYR A 10 -10.56 -3.93 25.24
CA TYR A 10 -9.21 -4.44 24.97
C TYR A 10 -8.16 -3.33 24.89
N ARG A 11 -8.41 -2.26 24.13
CA ARG A 11 -7.48 -1.12 24.03
C ARG A 11 -7.35 -0.38 25.36
N GLN A 12 -8.44 -0.22 26.11
CA GLN A 12 -8.42 0.43 27.43
C GLN A 12 -7.56 -0.35 28.43
N GLU A 13 -7.60 -1.68 28.39
CA GLU A 13 -6.79 -2.53 29.24
C GLU A 13 -5.30 -2.36 28.92
N ILE A 14 -4.93 -2.31 27.63
CA ILE A 14 -3.56 -2.03 27.22
C ILE A 14 -3.12 -0.64 27.71
N ILE A 15 -3.88 0.41 27.39
CA ILE A 15 -3.52 1.80 27.72
C ILE A 15 -3.36 2.00 29.23
N SER A 16 -4.10 1.25 30.05
CA SER A 16 -4.05 1.38 31.51
C SER A 16 -2.87 0.65 32.14
N ASN A 17 -2.32 -0.38 31.49
CA ASN A 17 -1.36 -1.31 32.11
C ASN A 17 0.00 -1.34 31.40
N TYR A 18 0.06 -1.02 30.11
CA TYR A 18 1.29 -0.96 29.35
C TYR A 18 2.03 0.37 29.58
N GLN A 19 3.34 0.31 29.77
CA GLN A 19 4.20 1.48 29.92
C GLN A 19 5.07 1.65 28.68
N PRO A 20 4.85 2.71 27.87
CA PRO A 20 5.66 2.97 26.69
C PRO A 20 7.13 3.20 27.02
N ARG A 21 8.02 2.61 26.23
CA ARG A 21 9.48 2.82 26.37
C ARG A 21 9.88 4.18 25.79
N PHE A 22 9.29 4.56 24.67
CA PHE A 22 9.54 5.83 23.97
C PHE A 22 8.27 6.67 23.87
N LYS A 23 7.93 7.38 24.96
CA LYS A 23 6.75 8.27 25.02
C LYS A 23 6.69 9.29 23.86
N GLY A 24 7.83 9.70 23.33
CA GLY A 24 7.90 10.59 22.17
C GLY A 24 7.30 10.01 20.89
N LEU A 25 7.24 8.69 20.72
CA LEU A 25 6.65 8.05 19.52
C LEU A 25 5.14 8.24 19.42
N TYR A 26 4.46 8.54 20.53
CA TYR A 26 3.01 8.58 20.64
C TYR A 26 2.37 9.87 20.14
N LYS A 27 3.22 10.85 19.81
CA LYS A 27 2.83 12.11 19.20
C LYS A 27 3.86 12.46 18.14
N LEU A 28 3.42 12.72 16.92
CA LEU A 28 4.34 13.03 15.83
C LEU A 28 4.99 14.39 16.10
N ASP A 29 6.30 14.41 16.35
CA ASP A 29 7.12 15.62 16.21
C ASP A 29 7.82 15.56 14.84
N PRO A 30 7.36 16.35 13.85
CA PRO A 30 7.92 16.31 12.51
C PRO A 30 9.43 16.58 12.47
N LYS A 31 9.94 17.47 13.34
CA LYS A 31 11.37 17.83 13.33
C LYS A 31 12.24 16.68 13.82
N LEU A 32 11.75 15.90 14.77
CA LEU A 32 12.45 14.76 15.33
C LEU A 32 12.32 13.51 14.46
N PHE A 33 11.16 13.28 13.82
CA PHE A 33 10.90 12.04 13.12
C PHE A 33 11.07 12.11 11.61
N LEU A 34 10.92 13.28 10.99
CA LEU A 34 10.93 13.39 9.53
C LEU A 34 12.20 14.04 8.99
N LEU A 35 12.66 13.53 7.85
CA LEU A 35 13.81 14.06 7.12
C LEU A 35 13.58 15.53 6.74
N PRO A 36 14.61 16.39 6.78
CA PRO A 36 14.46 17.80 6.41
C PRO A 36 14.00 17.98 4.96
N SER A 37 14.52 17.16 4.04
CA SER A 37 14.10 17.16 2.62
C SER A 37 12.63 16.79 2.46
N PHE A 38 12.16 15.78 3.20
CA PHE A 38 10.76 15.38 3.21
C PHE A 38 9.85 16.51 3.71
N ARG A 39 10.17 17.08 4.89
CA ARG A 39 9.41 18.21 5.43
C ARG A 39 9.37 19.42 4.49
N LYS A 40 10.49 19.71 3.83
CA LYS A 40 10.55 20.80 2.85
C LYS A 40 9.60 20.53 1.68
N ALA A 41 9.62 19.32 1.11
CA ALA A 41 8.72 18.96 0.02
C ALA A 41 7.24 19.10 0.42
N ILE A 42 6.87 18.64 1.61
CA ILE A 42 5.52 18.76 2.17
C ILE A 42 5.13 20.21 2.41
N SER A 43 6.04 21.06 2.88
CA SER A 43 5.75 22.49 3.08
C SER A 43 5.54 23.26 1.77
N GLU A 44 6.22 22.85 0.70
CA GLU A 44 6.04 23.43 -0.63
C GLU A 44 4.77 22.90 -1.32
N ASN A 45 4.42 21.63 -1.05
CA ASN A 45 3.18 20.98 -1.47
C ASN A 45 2.89 21.10 -2.98
N THR A 46 3.89 20.85 -3.83
CA THR A 46 3.73 20.82 -5.28
C THR A 46 4.18 19.48 -5.85
N GLU A 47 3.74 19.16 -7.06
CA GLU A 47 4.19 17.95 -7.75
C GLU A 47 5.71 17.96 -7.94
N GLU A 48 6.30 19.10 -8.29
CA GLU A 48 7.76 19.25 -8.44
C GLU A 48 8.50 19.05 -7.11
N SER A 49 7.91 19.48 -5.98
CA SER A 49 8.53 19.30 -4.68
C SER A 49 8.56 17.82 -4.27
N PHE A 50 7.48 17.10 -4.53
CA PHE A 50 7.37 15.67 -4.29
C PHE A 50 8.24 14.84 -5.22
N ARG A 51 8.29 15.16 -6.52
CA ARG A 51 9.13 14.45 -7.50
C ARG A 51 10.63 14.55 -7.22
N ARG A 52 11.09 15.49 -6.38
CA ARG A 52 12.49 15.55 -5.93
C ARG A 52 12.84 14.52 -4.85
N ILE A 53 11.85 13.98 -4.14
CA ILE A 53 12.05 13.06 -3.02
C ILE A 53 11.44 11.68 -3.24
N ILE A 54 10.56 11.55 -4.25
CA ILE A 54 9.81 10.34 -4.58
C ILE A 54 10.20 9.87 -5.98
N SER A 55 10.50 8.58 -6.10
CA SER A 55 10.64 7.87 -7.37
C SER A 55 9.45 6.93 -7.61
N GLU A 56 9.10 6.69 -8.86
CA GLU A 56 8.07 5.73 -9.26
C GLU A 56 8.74 4.61 -10.08
N PRO A 57 9.35 3.59 -9.43
CA PRO A 57 10.04 2.52 -10.15
C PRO A 57 9.08 1.61 -10.95
N PHE A 58 7.79 1.63 -10.63
CA PHE A 58 6.76 0.91 -11.37
C PHE A 58 5.45 1.71 -11.31
N PRO A 59 4.60 1.69 -12.36
CA PRO A 59 3.36 2.48 -12.37
C PRO A 59 2.50 2.30 -11.11
N GLY A 60 2.24 3.40 -10.42
CA GLY A 60 1.45 3.42 -9.18
C GLY A 60 2.17 2.86 -7.94
N VAL A 61 3.48 2.63 -8.01
CA VAL A 61 4.33 2.23 -6.87
C VAL A 61 5.34 3.36 -6.63
N PHE A 62 5.09 4.17 -5.61
CA PHE A 62 5.95 5.30 -5.25
C PHE A 62 6.87 4.92 -4.09
N VAL A 63 8.14 5.28 -4.20
CA VAL A 63 9.18 4.97 -3.21
C VAL A 63 9.88 6.23 -2.76
N PHE A 64 10.07 6.38 -1.45
CA PHE A 64 10.75 7.53 -0.87
C PHE A 64 11.30 7.23 0.53
N LYS A 65 12.13 8.14 1.06
CA LYS A 65 12.52 8.15 2.47
C LYS A 65 11.82 9.33 3.16
N MET A 66 11.20 9.07 4.29
CA MET A 66 10.49 10.10 5.06
C MET A 66 10.97 10.23 6.49
N PHE A 67 11.40 9.13 7.12
CA PHE A 67 11.78 9.11 8.51
C PHE A 67 13.29 9.32 8.73
N GLN A 68 13.62 9.90 9.87
CA GLN A 68 14.98 9.89 10.40
C GLN A 68 15.40 8.45 10.73
N PRO A 69 16.69 8.09 10.61
CA PRO A 69 17.16 6.72 10.83
C PRO A 69 16.80 6.13 12.20
N ASP A 70 16.74 6.96 13.24
CA ASP A 70 16.45 6.55 14.62
C ASP A 70 14.97 6.22 14.86
N PHE A 71 14.05 6.65 13.97
CA PHE A 71 12.64 6.32 14.07
C PHE A 71 12.42 4.80 13.97
N SER A 72 13.06 4.15 12.99
CA SER A 72 12.90 2.72 12.76
C SER A 72 13.35 1.89 13.95
N GLU A 73 14.50 2.23 14.54
CA GLU A 73 15.02 1.57 15.74
C GLU A 73 14.09 1.76 16.94
N LYS A 74 13.62 2.99 17.18
CA LYS A 74 12.69 3.28 18.29
C LYS A 74 11.39 2.50 18.15
N LEU A 75 10.81 2.44 16.94
CA LEU A 75 9.57 1.71 16.71
C LEU A 75 9.76 0.19 16.89
N LEU A 76 10.87 -0.37 16.41
CA LEU A 76 11.20 -1.78 16.64
C LEU A 76 11.30 -2.11 18.13
N LEU A 77 12.07 -1.32 18.88
CA LEU A 77 12.26 -1.51 20.31
C LEU A 77 10.97 -1.27 21.12
N GLU A 78 10.07 -0.41 20.65
CA GLU A 78 8.75 -0.20 21.26
C GLU A 78 7.84 -1.42 21.04
N VAL A 79 7.81 -1.98 19.83
CA VAL A 79 7.05 -3.20 19.54
C VAL A 79 7.57 -4.39 20.35
N GLU A 80 8.88 -4.54 20.48
CA GLU A 80 9.50 -5.54 21.37
C GLU A 80 9.09 -5.34 22.83
N ASN A 81 9.10 -4.10 23.32
CA ASN A 81 8.67 -3.77 24.68
C ASN A 81 7.21 -4.14 24.90
N PHE A 82 6.33 -3.86 23.94
CA PHE A 82 4.92 -4.25 23.98
C PHE A 82 4.73 -5.77 23.99
N ARG A 83 5.44 -6.51 23.13
CA ARG A 83 5.39 -7.97 23.11
C ARG A 83 5.89 -8.59 24.42
N LYS A 84 6.98 -8.04 24.98
CA LYS A 84 7.53 -8.47 26.25
C LYS A 84 6.52 -8.28 27.39
N TRP A 85 5.94 -7.09 27.49
CA TRP A 85 4.87 -6.81 28.47
C TRP A 85 3.72 -7.80 28.33
N ALA A 86 3.22 -8.00 27.10
CA ALA A 86 2.11 -8.91 26.85
C ALA A 86 2.42 -10.36 27.28
N ASN A 87 3.64 -10.83 27.03
CA ASN A 87 4.09 -12.14 27.49
C ASN A 87 4.18 -12.23 29.02
N GLU A 88 4.76 -11.22 29.68
CA GLU A 88 4.92 -11.17 31.14
C GLU A 88 3.58 -11.09 31.89
N THR A 89 2.56 -10.46 31.28
CA THR A 89 1.22 -10.33 31.85
C THR A 89 0.24 -11.38 31.32
N ASN A 90 0.69 -12.33 30.50
CA ASN A 90 -0.16 -13.31 29.81
C ASN A 90 -1.33 -12.66 29.03
N PHE A 91 -1.09 -11.50 28.43
CA PHE A 91 -2.04 -10.73 27.66
C PHE A 91 -2.02 -11.15 26.19
N THR A 92 -3.20 -11.46 25.63
CA THR A 92 -3.31 -11.93 24.24
C THR A 92 -3.27 -10.76 23.27
N ILE A 93 -2.21 -10.66 22.46
CA ILE A 93 -2.10 -9.66 21.39
C ILE A 93 -3.02 -10.03 20.23
N ARG A 94 -3.84 -9.07 19.79
CA ARG A 94 -4.56 -9.16 18.53
C ARG A 94 -3.60 -8.97 17.35
N ARG A 95 -3.61 -9.93 16.42
CA ARG A 95 -2.81 -9.86 15.18
C ARG A 95 -3.51 -9.04 14.10
N PRO A 96 -2.75 -8.39 13.19
CA PRO A 96 -3.33 -7.63 12.08
C PRO A 96 -4.03 -8.54 11.07
N ASP A 97 -3.46 -9.72 10.83
CA ASP A 97 -4.00 -10.78 9.99
C ASP A 97 -3.74 -12.16 10.66
N ASN A 98 -4.28 -13.23 10.09
CA ASN A 98 -4.15 -14.58 10.64
C ASN A 98 -2.80 -15.25 10.33
N THR A 99 -2.01 -14.71 9.41
CA THR A 99 -0.74 -15.29 8.93
C THR A 99 0.47 -14.68 9.62
N SER A 100 0.32 -13.50 10.24
CA SER A 100 1.37 -12.75 10.92
C SER A 100 1.59 -13.26 12.34
N LYS A 101 2.48 -14.25 12.47
CA LYS A 101 2.88 -14.86 13.75
C LYS A 101 3.34 -13.81 14.78
N TYR A 102 4.06 -12.79 14.32
CA TYR A 102 4.64 -11.77 15.18
C TYR A 102 3.94 -10.40 15.09
N GLY A 103 3.02 -10.17 14.16
CA GLY A 103 2.46 -8.84 13.91
C GLY A 103 1.72 -8.21 15.09
N VAL A 104 1.75 -6.88 15.18
CA VAL A 104 1.12 -6.09 16.25
C VAL A 104 0.37 -4.93 15.62
N VAL A 105 -0.85 -4.67 16.07
CA VAL A 105 -1.57 -3.46 15.66
C VAL A 105 -1.09 -2.27 16.50
N LEU A 106 -0.56 -1.26 15.83
CA LEU A 106 0.06 -0.09 16.46
C LEU A 106 -0.98 0.78 17.18
N ASP A 107 -2.17 0.90 16.60
CA ASP A 107 -3.30 1.64 17.18
C ASP A 107 -3.70 1.06 18.55
N ASP A 108 -3.61 -0.26 18.71
CA ASP A 108 -4.11 -0.96 19.89
C ASP A 108 -3.34 -0.58 21.16
N PHE A 109 -2.06 -0.23 21.04
CA PHE A 109 -1.21 0.18 22.16
C PHE A 109 -0.83 1.67 22.15
N GLY A 110 -1.56 2.49 21.39
CA GLY A 110 -1.64 3.96 21.56
C GLY A 110 -0.95 4.82 20.49
N LEU A 111 -0.52 4.25 19.36
CA LEU A 111 0.10 5.03 18.28
C LEU A 111 -0.91 5.65 17.29
N ASP A 112 -2.21 5.44 17.50
CA ASP A 112 -3.29 5.94 16.62
C ASP A 112 -3.27 7.47 16.45
N ILE A 113 -2.92 8.22 17.50
CA ILE A 113 -2.80 9.69 17.40
C ILE A 113 -1.65 10.07 16.47
N MET A 114 -0.48 9.45 16.62
CA MET A 114 0.69 9.71 15.78
C MET A 114 0.42 9.31 14.32
N LEU A 115 -0.18 8.14 14.11
CA LEU A 115 -0.50 7.62 12.78
C LEU A 115 -1.58 8.44 12.07
N LYS A 116 -2.58 8.94 12.81
CA LYS A 116 -3.55 9.89 12.25
C LYS A 116 -2.87 11.17 11.77
N GLN A 117 -1.98 11.76 12.57
CA GLN A 117 -1.22 12.94 12.17
C GLN A 117 -0.33 12.66 10.95
N LEU A 118 0.31 11.48 10.91
CA LEU A 118 1.11 11.04 9.77
C LEU A 118 0.26 10.99 8.49
N MET A 119 -0.92 10.37 8.57
CA MET A 119 -1.85 10.27 7.46
C MET A 119 -2.31 11.64 6.98
N ASP A 120 -2.87 12.46 7.87
CA ASP A 120 -3.52 13.73 7.54
C ASP A 120 -2.52 14.76 7.01
N ASP A 121 -1.38 14.93 7.71
CA ASP A 121 -0.48 16.06 7.48
C ASP A 121 0.62 15.74 6.45
N PHE A 122 0.92 14.47 6.19
CA PHE A 122 2.08 14.07 5.39
C PHE A 122 1.76 13.10 4.25
N ILE A 123 0.91 12.11 4.47
CA ILE A 123 0.57 11.13 3.41
C ILE A 123 -0.50 11.70 2.48
N PHE A 124 -1.57 12.27 3.04
CA PHE A 124 -2.66 12.84 2.25
C PHE A 124 -2.21 13.89 1.21
N PRO A 125 -1.32 14.86 1.52
CA PRO A 125 -0.81 15.80 0.52
C PRO A 125 -0.12 15.13 -0.68
N ILE A 126 0.66 14.08 -0.44
CA ILE A 126 1.32 13.30 -1.49
C ILE A 126 0.26 12.58 -2.34
N CYS A 127 -0.72 11.95 -1.69
CA CYS A 127 -1.73 11.19 -2.40
C CYS A 127 -2.68 12.07 -3.23
N LYS A 128 -2.92 13.33 -2.84
CA LYS A 128 -3.66 14.28 -3.68
C LYS A 128 -3.01 14.54 -5.04
N VAL A 129 -1.69 14.40 -5.14
CA VAL A 129 -0.94 14.62 -6.39
C VAL A 129 -0.87 13.33 -7.20
N PHE A 130 -0.52 12.21 -6.55
CA PHE A 130 -0.23 10.96 -7.27
C PHE A 130 -1.41 9.98 -7.36
N PHE A 131 -2.45 10.17 -6.55
CA PHE A 131 -3.68 9.34 -6.53
C PHE A 131 -4.95 10.21 -6.43
N PRO A 132 -5.09 11.27 -7.27
CA PRO A 132 -6.21 12.21 -7.17
C PRO A 132 -7.59 11.54 -7.26
N GLU A 133 -7.67 10.41 -7.97
CA GLU A 133 -8.89 9.64 -8.19
C GLU A 133 -9.37 8.88 -6.93
N VAL A 134 -8.48 8.60 -5.98
CA VAL A 134 -8.79 7.85 -4.74
C VAL A 134 -9.04 8.79 -3.57
N CYS A 135 -8.26 9.86 -3.48
CA CYS A 135 -8.11 10.59 -2.23
C CYS A 135 -9.26 11.56 -1.94
N GLY A 136 -9.96 12.02 -2.98
CA GLY A 136 -11.03 13.01 -2.83
C GLY A 136 -10.58 14.22 -2.00
N THR A 137 -11.32 14.52 -0.91
CA THR A 137 -11.03 15.65 -0.02
C THR A 137 -10.29 15.28 1.26
N MET A 138 -10.29 14.01 1.68
CA MET A 138 -9.60 13.52 2.88
C MET A 138 -9.58 11.98 2.97
N PHE A 139 -8.70 11.45 3.81
CA PHE A 139 -8.88 10.13 4.42
C PHE A 139 -9.60 10.29 5.77
N ASP A 140 -10.56 9.42 6.06
CA ASP A 140 -11.37 9.48 7.29
C ASP A 140 -11.05 8.36 8.29
N SER A 141 -10.32 7.35 7.85
CA SER A 141 -9.96 6.18 8.65
C SER A 141 -8.55 5.71 8.31
N HIS A 142 -7.87 5.18 9.33
CA HIS A 142 -6.59 4.52 9.18
C HIS A 142 -6.54 3.22 9.98
N TYR A 143 -5.59 2.37 9.61
CA TYR A 143 -5.25 1.17 10.37
C TYR A 143 -3.75 0.93 10.29
N GLY A 144 -3.06 1.14 11.42
CA GLY A 144 -1.61 0.98 11.51
C GLY A 144 -1.20 -0.32 12.18
N PHE A 145 -0.26 -1.04 11.57
CA PHE A 145 0.26 -2.29 12.12
C PHE A 145 1.72 -2.52 11.76
N PHE A 146 2.35 -3.35 12.57
CA PHE A 146 3.69 -3.84 12.38
C PHE A 146 3.62 -5.31 11.98
N ILE A 147 4.38 -5.68 10.95
CA ILE A 147 4.63 -7.08 10.59
C ILE A 147 6.11 -7.38 10.67
N GLU A 148 6.41 -8.61 11.01
CA GLU A 148 7.77 -9.14 10.99
C GLU A 148 7.74 -10.57 10.48
N ASN A 149 8.53 -10.80 9.44
CA ASN A 149 8.68 -12.08 8.78
C ASN A 149 10.13 -12.54 8.95
N GLY A 150 10.36 -13.83 9.08
CA GLY A 150 11.70 -14.42 9.24
C GLY A 150 11.86 -15.28 10.50
N GLU A 151 12.89 -16.14 10.45
CA GLU A 151 13.24 -17.25 11.36
C GLU A 151 12.68 -18.65 11.00
N ASP A 152 11.51 -18.77 10.36
CA ASP A 152 10.87 -20.08 10.08
C ASP A 152 10.60 -20.37 8.59
N ARG A 153 11.31 -19.72 7.65
CA ARG A 153 10.99 -19.76 6.20
C ARG A 153 9.49 -19.57 5.96
N ASP A 154 8.98 -18.42 6.40
CA ASP A 154 7.59 -18.05 6.11
C ASP A 154 7.33 -18.29 4.62
N ALA A 155 6.32 -19.11 4.33
CA ALA A 155 5.93 -19.44 2.97
C ALA A 155 5.60 -18.16 2.20
N ASP A 156 5.70 -18.22 0.87
CA ASP A 156 5.29 -17.10 0.02
C ASP A 156 3.93 -16.57 0.49
N VAL A 157 3.90 -15.27 0.81
CA VAL A 157 2.61 -14.62 1.03
C VAL A 157 2.03 -14.47 -0.36
N GLY A 158 1.04 -15.31 -0.67
CA GLY A 158 0.35 -15.32 -1.94
C GLY A 158 -0.20 -13.94 -2.31
N PHE A 159 -0.54 -13.79 -3.58
CA PHE A 159 -1.11 -12.53 -4.06
C PHE A 159 -2.36 -12.16 -3.29
N HIS A 160 -2.40 -10.92 -2.85
CA HIS A 160 -3.52 -10.31 -2.17
C HIS A 160 -3.60 -8.83 -2.52
N VAL A 161 -4.70 -8.22 -2.09
CA VAL A 161 -4.88 -6.78 -2.01
C VAL A 161 -5.11 -6.39 -0.56
N GLU A 162 -4.90 -5.12 -0.27
CA GLU A 162 -5.06 -4.58 1.06
C GLU A 162 -6.46 -4.01 1.23
N ASP A 163 -7.03 -4.12 2.43
CA ASP A 163 -8.28 -3.42 2.78
C ASP A 163 -8.00 -1.94 3.06
N SER A 164 -7.42 -1.26 2.07
CA SER A 164 -7.12 0.17 2.09
C SER A 164 -7.42 0.78 0.74
N ASP A 165 -7.55 2.10 0.70
CA ASP A 165 -7.59 2.81 -0.57
C ASP A 165 -6.15 3.16 -0.99
N ILE A 166 -5.33 3.57 -0.01
CA ILE A 166 -3.89 3.73 -0.14
C ILE A 166 -3.18 2.98 1.00
N THR A 167 -2.10 2.29 0.65
CA THR A 167 -1.19 1.63 1.59
C THR A 167 0.15 2.35 1.61
N LEU A 168 0.61 2.69 2.81
CA LEU A 168 2.00 3.06 3.09
C LEU A 168 2.70 1.89 3.77
N ASN A 169 3.79 1.39 3.19
CA ASN A 169 4.60 0.30 3.73
C ASN A 169 6.06 0.75 3.92
N VAL A 170 6.51 0.82 5.16
CA VAL A 170 7.84 1.33 5.54
C VAL A 170 8.70 0.18 6.03
N CYS A 171 9.83 -0.07 5.36
CA CYS A 171 10.80 -1.06 5.82
C CYS A 171 11.57 -0.50 7.00
N LEU A 172 11.36 -1.11 8.17
CA LEU A 172 12.03 -0.71 9.41
C LEU A 172 13.38 -1.40 9.54
N SER A 173 13.43 -2.67 9.17
CA SER A 173 14.67 -3.44 9.08
C SER A 173 14.55 -4.54 8.02
N LYS A 174 15.69 -4.89 7.43
CA LYS A 174 15.86 -6.05 6.57
C LYS A 174 17.24 -6.64 6.85
N GLN A 175 17.26 -7.92 7.19
CA GLN A 175 18.46 -8.71 7.40
C GLN A 175 18.38 -9.93 6.49
N GLY A 176 19.49 -10.32 5.87
CA GLY A 176 19.56 -11.48 5.00
C GLY A 176 19.03 -11.22 3.58
N GLU A 177 18.68 -12.32 2.90
CA GLU A 177 18.33 -12.36 1.47
C GLU A 177 16.88 -12.81 1.26
N GLY A 178 16.28 -12.36 0.15
CA GLY A 178 14.88 -12.64 -0.18
C GLY A 178 13.93 -11.62 0.43
N GLY A 179 12.64 -11.97 0.46
CA GLY A 179 11.60 -11.08 0.97
C GLY A 179 11.38 -9.86 0.09
N GLU A 180 11.61 -9.95 -1.22
CA GLU A 180 11.17 -8.95 -2.18
C GLU A 180 9.65 -8.85 -2.18
N ILE A 181 9.14 -7.64 -2.39
CA ILE A 181 7.71 -7.42 -2.58
C ILE A 181 7.45 -7.57 -4.07
N LEU A 182 6.60 -8.53 -4.44
CA LEU A 182 6.21 -8.77 -5.81
C LEU A 182 4.89 -8.07 -6.07
N PHE A 183 4.93 -6.99 -6.83
CA PHE A 183 3.74 -6.33 -7.37
C PHE A 183 3.29 -7.06 -8.65
N ALA A 184 1.99 -7.07 -8.90
CA ALA A 184 1.37 -7.76 -10.02
C ALA A 184 0.19 -6.95 -10.61
N GLY A 185 0.39 -5.64 -10.70
CA GLY A 185 -0.57 -4.70 -11.28
C GLY A 185 -1.73 -4.34 -10.35
N ALA A 186 -2.28 -3.14 -10.57
CA ALA A 186 -3.49 -2.70 -9.88
C ALA A 186 -4.73 -3.26 -10.56
N ARG A 187 -5.78 -3.53 -9.77
CA ARG A 187 -7.06 -4.07 -10.22
C ARG A 187 -8.21 -3.17 -9.83
N CYS A 188 -9.16 -3.03 -10.75
CA CYS A 188 -10.48 -2.49 -10.47
C CYS A 188 -11.41 -3.61 -10.01
N ASN A 189 -12.59 -3.25 -9.49
CA ASN A 189 -13.58 -4.22 -9.00
C ASN A 189 -14.04 -5.23 -10.07
N LYS A 190 -13.99 -4.88 -11.37
CA LYS A 190 -14.35 -5.78 -12.47
C LYS A 190 -13.32 -6.89 -12.72
N HIS A 191 -12.04 -6.61 -12.44
CA HIS A 191 -10.92 -7.48 -12.83
C HIS A 191 -10.15 -8.03 -11.62
N MET A 192 -10.72 -7.96 -10.42
CA MET A 192 -10.09 -8.45 -9.19
C MET A 192 -9.66 -9.92 -9.27
N ASP A 193 -10.44 -10.75 -9.96
CA ASP A 193 -10.20 -12.19 -10.09
C ASP A 193 -9.40 -12.56 -11.36
N ILE A 194 -8.88 -11.57 -12.10
CA ILE A 194 -8.11 -11.81 -13.31
C ILE A 194 -6.62 -11.90 -13.01
N ASP A 195 -6.04 -13.03 -13.40
CA ASP A 195 -4.62 -13.32 -13.23
C ASP A 195 -3.72 -12.23 -13.85
N PRO A 196 -2.65 -11.82 -13.16
CA PRO A 196 -1.69 -10.86 -13.70
C PRO A 196 -0.91 -11.37 -14.90
N LYS A 197 -0.72 -10.46 -15.87
CA LYS A 197 0.08 -10.72 -17.07
C LYS A 197 1.57 -10.61 -16.76
N PRO A 198 2.44 -11.26 -17.57
CA PRO A 198 3.89 -11.22 -17.37
C PRO A 198 4.48 -9.81 -17.22
N GLU A 199 3.96 -8.83 -17.97
CA GLU A 199 4.39 -7.43 -17.96
C GLU A 199 3.95 -6.64 -16.72
N GLU A 200 3.03 -7.18 -15.91
CA GLU A 200 2.54 -6.54 -14.69
C GLU A 200 3.34 -6.93 -13.44
N TYR A 201 4.22 -7.93 -13.55
CA TYR A 201 5.07 -8.35 -12.44
C TYR A 201 6.24 -7.39 -12.23
N PHE A 202 6.42 -6.98 -10.98
CA PHE A 202 7.53 -6.12 -10.57
C PHE A 202 8.04 -6.52 -9.18
N ASP A 203 9.25 -7.09 -9.13
CA ASP A 203 9.93 -7.41 -7.88
C ASP A 203 10.67 -6.18 -7.34
N TYR A 204 10.33 -5.79 -6.10
CA TYR A 204 10.97 -4.69 -5.41
C TYR A 204 11.76 -5.16 -4.18
N CYS A 205 13.07 -4.89 -4.18
CA CYS A 205 13.90 -5.11 -3.00
C CYS A 205 13.72 -3.95 -2.01
N HIS A 206 12.90 -4.16 -0.99
CA HIS A 206 12.57 -3.13 -0.02
C HIS A 206 13.77 -2.79 0.88
N ILE A 207 14.23 -1.54 0.81
CA ILE A 207 15.43 -1.07 1.53
C ILE A 207 15.03 -0.47 2.90
N PRO A 208 15.76 -0.77 3.99
CA PRO A 208 15.52 -0.16 5.29
C PRO A 208 15.47 1.38 5.24
N GLY A 209 14.47 1.95 5.91
CA GLY A 209 14.17 3.37 5.94
C GLY A 209 13.38 3.89 4.73
N GLN A 210 13.11 3.06 3.71
CA GLN A 210 12.22 3.44 2.61
C GLN A 210 10.76 3.11 2.90
N ALA A 211 9.91 4.04 2.48
CA ALA A 211 8.48 3.90 2.31
C ALA A 211 8.16 3.47 0.88
N ILE A 212 7.17 2.60 0.73
CA ILE A 212 6.45 2.33 -0.51
C ILE A 212 5.02 2.84 -0.31
N LEU A 213 4.48 3.55 -1.30
CA LEU A 213 3.11 4.06 -1.31
C LEU A 213 2.43 3.57 -2.59
N HIS A 214 1.32 2.86 -2.45
CA HIS A 214 0.56 2.30 -3.57
C HIS A 214 -0.93 2.23 -3.23
N ARG A 215 -1.77 2.01 -4.26
CA ARG A 215 -3.21 1.74 -4.05
C ARG A 215 -3.39 0.42 -3.32
N GLY A 216 -4.37 0.32 -2.43
CA GLY A 216 -4.65 -0.92 -1.71
C GLY A 216 -5.03 -2.07 -2.65
N CYS A 217 -5.69 -1.77 -3.76
CA CYS A 217 -6.02 -2.71 -4.83
C CYS A 217 -4.84 -3.05 -5.78
N HIS A 218 -3.62 -2.61 -5.47
CA HIS A 218 -2.42 -3.11 -6.16
C HIS A 218 -2.16 -4.54 -5.69
N VAL A 219 -2.36 -5.51 -6.59
CA VAL A 219 -2.11 -6.91 -6.28
C VAL A 219 -0.63 -7.07 -5.97
N HIS A 220 -0.32 -7.63 -4.81
CA HIS A 220 1.06 -7.90 -4.45
C HIS A 220 1.17 -9.08 -3.49
N GLY A 221 2.40 -9.58 -3.35
CA GLY A 221 2.78 -10.62 -2.43
C GLY A 221 4.19 -10.39 -1.92
N ALA A 222 4.66 -11.28 -1.05
CA ALA A 222 6.03 -11.28 -0.58
C ALA A 222 6.69 -12.60 -0.96
N ARG A 223 7.83 -12.51 -1.65
CA ARG A 223 8.71 -13.66 -1.90
C ARG A 223 9.16 -14.25 -0.56
N ALA A 224 9.38 -15.56 -0.53
CA ALA A 224 9.94 -16.25 0.61
C ALA A 224 11.26 -15.58 1.05
N THR A 225 11.43 -15.46 2.37
CA THR A 225 12.69 -15.00 2.93
C THR A 225 13.65 -16.18 2.95
N ALA A 226 14.78 -16.06 2.23
CA ALA A 226 15.77 -17.14 2.15
C ALA A 226 16.59 -17.23 3.45
N SER A 227 16.86 -16.08 4.07
CA SER A 227 17.52 -15.97 5.37
C SER A 227 17.23 -14.63 6.04
N GLY A 228 17.35 -14.59 7.37
CA GLY A 228 17.20 -13.36 8.15
C GLY A 228 15.75 -12.98 8.46
N ARG A 229 15.54 -11.69 8.74
CA ARG A 229 14.29 -11.10 9.24
C ARG A 229 14.00 -9.79 8.53
N ARG A 230 12.73 -9.52 8.26
CA ARG A 230 12.24 -8.26 7.70
C ARG A 230 11.10 -7.73 8.55
N ALA A 231 11.20 -6.48 8.96
CA ALA A 231 10.16 -5.80 9.71
C ALA A 231 9.64 -4.58 8.95
N ASN A 232 8.33 -4.41 8.94
CA ASN A 232 7.64 -3.35 8.24
C ASN A 232 6.59 -2.68 9.15
N MET A 233 6.48 -1.36 9.04
CA MET A 233 5.31 -0.62 9.49
C MET A 233 4.39 -0.41 8.29
N ILE A 234 3.14 -0.81 8.41
CA ILE A 234 2.11 -0.63 7.38
C ILE A 234 1.03 0.29 7.94
N LEU A 235 0.61 1.25 7.12
CA LEU A 235 -0.50 2.15 7.40
C LEU A 235 -1.47 2.11 6.23
N TRP A 236 -2.65 1.56 6.49
CA TRP A 236 -3.79 1.62 5.58
C TRP A 236 -4.50 2.95 5.77
N CYS A 237 -4.79 3.63 4.67
CA CYS A 237 -5.57 4.87 4.63
C CYS A 237 -6.87 4.60 3.85
N GLN A 238 -7.99 5.06 4.39
CA GLN A 238 -9.31 4.82 3.82
C GLN A 238 -10.10 6.14 3.69
N ASN A 239 -10.92 6.21 2.66
CA ASN A 239 -11.88 7.24 2.36
C ASN A 239 -13.25 6.56 2.15
N SER A 240 -14.09 6.62 3.18
CA SER A 240 -15.41 5.97 3.16
C SER A 240 -16.32 6.49 2.05
N LEU A 241 -16.22 7.77 1.70
CA LEU A 241 -16.98 8.37 0.59
C LEU A 241 -16.53 7.82 -0.76
N PHE A 242 -15.23 7.67 -0.97
CA PHE A 242 -14.71 7.04 -2.19
C PHE A 242 -15.23 5.61 -2.33
N ARG A 243 -15.14 4.82 -1.26
CA ARG A 243 -15.66 3.45 -1.23
C ARG A 243 -17.17 3.37 -1.47
N GLU A 244 -17.92 4.31 -0.92
CA GLU A 244 -19.36 4.43 -1.16
C GLU A 244 -19.65 4.77 -2.63
N MET A 245 -18.96 5.74 -3.22
CA MET A 245 -19.11 6.10 -4.64
C MET A 245 -18.84 4.93 -5.59
N GLN A 246 -17.84 4.10 -5.30
CA GLN A 246 -17.54 2.89 -6.08
C GLN A 246 -18.69 1.88 -6.13
N THR A 247 -19.65 1.94 -5.19
CA THR A 247 -20.84 1.07 -5.23
C THR A 247 -21.92 1.56 -6.20
N TYR A 248 -21.93 2.85 -6.53
CA TYR A 248 -22.96 3.48 -7.35
C TYR A 248 -22.52 3.72 -8.80
N GLU A 249 -21.22 3.92 -9.04
CA GLU A 249 -20.72 4.30 -10.36
C GLU A 249 -19.82 3.21 -10.97
N PRO A 250 -20.33 2.44 -11.96
CA PRO A 250 -19.52 1.50 -12.71
C PRO A 250 -18.40 2.16 -13.52
N GLU A 251 -18.44 3.46 -13.79
CA GLU A 251 -17.39 4.16 -14.55
C GLU A 251 -16.07 4.27 -13.76
N PHE A 252 -16.10 4.12 -12.43
CA PHE A 252 -14.91 3.98 -11.58
C PHE A 252 -14.19 2.63 -11.72
N SER A 253 -14.63 1.78 -12.65
CA SER A 253 -14.10 0.42 -12.80
C SER A 253 -13.28 0.18 -14.07
N ASP A 254 -13.02 1.21 -14.89
CA ASP A 254 -12.30 1.05 -16.17
C ASP A 254 -10.93 1.75 -16.20
N TRP A 255 -10.11 1.57 -15.17
CA TRP A 255 -8.80 2.23 -15.05
C TRP A 255 -7.61 1.27 -14.91
N CYS A 256 -7.86 -0.03 -14.69
CA CYS A 256 -6.80 -0.96 -14.36
C CYS A 256 -6.05 -1.46 -15.60
N GLY A 257 -4.92 -2.15 -15.40
CA GLY A 257 -4.09 -2.68 -16.50
C GLY A 257 -4.86 -3.58 -17.48
N GLN A 258 -5.81 -4.37 -16.95
CA GLN A 258 -6.68 -5.23 -17.76
C GLN A 258 -7.71 -4.43 -18.57
N CYS A 259 -8.30 -3.36 -18.02
CA CYS A 259 -9.20 -2.46 -18.76
C CYS A 259 -8.50 -1.86 -19.99
N VAL A 260 -7.27 -1.37 -19.78
CA VAL A 260 -6.45 -0.77 -20.86
C VAL A 260 -6.14 -1.80 -21.95
N HIS A 261 -5.94 -3.05 -21.57
CA HIS A 261 -5.70 -4.13 -22.53
C HIS A 261 -6.94 -4.46 -23.35
N GLU A 262 -8.09 -4.65 -22.70
CA GLU A 262 -9.37 -4.92 -23.37
C GLU A 262 -9.73 -3.81 -24.36
N GLU A 263 -9.48 -2.55 -23.98
CA GLU A 263 -9.68 -1.40 -24.87
C GLU A 263 -8.76 -1.47 -26.11
N LYS A 264 -7.47 -1.81 -25.92
CA LYS A 264 -6.50 -1.98 -27.02
C LYS A 264 -6.88 -3.14 -27.94
N GLU A 265 -7.35 -4.27 -27.41
CA GLU A 265 -7.80 -5.41 -28.19
C GLU A 265 -9.04 -5.07 -29.02
N ASN A 266 -10.04 -4.42 -28.40
CA ASN A 266 -11.24 -3.96 -29.09
C ASN A 266 -10.89 -3.00 -30.24
N LYS A 267 -10.02 -2.02 -30.00
CA LYS A 267 -9.53 -1.11 -31.04
C LYS A 267 -8.82 -1.87 -32.17
N SER A 268 -7.99 -2.86 -31.83
CA SER A 268 -7.25 -3.67 -32.81
C SER A 268 -8.18 -4.53 -33.68
N GLN A 269 -9.21 -5.13 -33.08
CA GLN A 269 -10.23 -5.91 -33.81
C GLN A 269 -11.04 -5.02 -34.75
N ILE A 270 -11.49 -3.85 -34.29
CA ILE A 270 -12.21 -2.87 -35.12
C ILE A 270 -11.34 -2.43 -36.31
N LEU A 271 -10.07 -2.13 -36.09
CA LEU A 271 -9.12 -1.78 -37.15
C LEU A 271 -8.93 -2.93 -38.15
N ALA A 272 -8.85 -4.17 -37.68
CA ALA A 272 -8.75 -5.34 -38.54
C ALA A 272 -9.99 -5.54 -39.41
N VAL A 273 -11.20 -5.34 -38.85
CA VAL A 273 -12.46 -5.40 -39.60
C VAL A 273 -12.51 -4.31 -40.68
N LYS A 274 -12.20 -3.06 -40.32
CA LYS A 274 -12.17 -1.94 -41.28
C LYS A 274 -11.14 -2.13 -42.39
N ARG A 275 -9.95 -2.69 -42.08
CA ARG A 275 -8.95 -3.04 -43.10
C ARG A 275 -9.46 -4.10 -44.06
N LYS A 276 -10.11 -5.15 -43.56
CA LYS A 276 -10.71 -6.19 -44.42
C LYS A 276 -11.81 -5.62 -45.33
N GLU A 277 -12.64 -4.72 -44.81
CA GLU A 277 -13.68 -4.04 -45.59
C GLU A 277 -13.09 -3.14 -46.68
N MET A 278 -12.03 -2.39 -46.36
CA MET A 278 -11.30 -1.57 -47.33
C MET A 278 -10.73 -2.41 -48.49
N PHE A 279 -10.07 -3.54 -48.19
CA PHE A 279 -9.57 -4.45 -49.23
C PHE A 279 -10.68 -5.08 -50.07
N ARG A 280 -11.86 -5.35 -49.47
CA ARG A 280 -13.02 -5.85 -50.23
C ARG A 280 -13.52 -4.81 -51.23
N ILE A 281 -13.65 -3.55 -50.80
CA ILE A 281 -14.07 -2.44 -51.66
C ILE A 281 -13.08 -2.22 -52.82
N GLU A 282 -11.77 -2.29 -52.55
CA GLU A 282 -10.74 -2.21 -53.61
C GLU A 282 -10.86 -3.35 -54.62
N SER A 283 -11.12 -4.58 -54.16
CA SER A 283 -11.28 -5.74 -55.06
C SER A 283 -12.58 -5.71 -55.88
N GLU A 284 -13.64 -5.06 -55.37
CA GLU A 284 -14.92 -4.89 -56.08
C GLU A 284 -14.89 -3.68 -57.03
N ALA A 285 -13.96 -2.74 -56.83
CA ALA A 285 -13.77 -1.55 -57.67
C ALA A 285 -12.85 -1.79 -58.90
N GLU A 286 -12.15 -2.92 -58.98
CA GLU A 286 -11.37 -3.29 -60.17
C GLU A 286 -12.31 -3.67 -61.34
N PRO A 287 -12.25 -2.97 -62.50
CA PRO A 287 -13.09 -3.32 -63.64
C PRO A 287 -12.70 -4.69 -64.19
N PRO A 288 -13.67 -5.48 -64.70
CA PRO A 288 -13.38 -6.81 -65.22
C PRO A 288 -12.35 -6.72 -66.34
N ARG A 289 -11.24 -7.46 -66.19
CA ARG A 289 -10.21 -7.60 -67.24
C ARG A 289 -10.89 -8.08 -68.52
N LYS A 290 -10.99 -7.20 -69.52
CA LYS A 290 -11.47 -7.54 -70.86
C LYS A 290 -10.53 -8.60 -71.44
N LYS A 291 -11.07 -9.78 -71.75
CA LYS A 291 -10.43 -10.80 -72.58
C LYS A 291 -10.44 -10.37 -74.04
#